data_AF-A0A6C0BAF7-F1
#
_entry.id   AF-A0A6C0BAF7-F1
#
_cell.length_a   1.000
_cell.length_b   1.000
_cell.length_c   1.000
_cell.angle_alpha   90.00
_cell.angle_beta   90.00
_cell.angle_gamma   90.00
#
_symmetry.space_group_name_H-M   'P 1'
#
loop_
_entity.id
_entity.type
_entity.pdbx_description
1 polymer ?
#
loop_
_entity_poly.entity_id
_entity_poly.type
_entity_poly.pdbx_seq_one_letter_code
_entity_poly.pdbx_strand_id
1 'polypeptide(L)'
;MNFLEYGMSKEIKINPDLFKMTKPKTLKKKTLTGTEIKKALLETIQSKNTDDPIMNAIQDLEMIKDPNKEITDNDKKKEEEPVTEHMEGDVLVKTEIKQDIPYGCLKKGKKPTFKQWKSVPTTQTTTKSVKKFSSFGKSSQRKTVRVLIKNTNTQLKIEKEIKTLQTHSMETIRNYLLKRGLYKIGSSAPDDVLRKIYEESYTTGDIENKNSELLLHNYLQTN
;
A
#
# COMPACT_ATOMS: atom_id res chain seq x y z
N MET A 1 -35.46 35.85 75.20
CA MET A 1 -35.62 34.39 75.34
C MET A 1 -34.38 33.73 74.78
N ASN A 2 -33.87 32.69 75.43
CA ASN A 2 -32.82 31.84 74.86
C ASN A 2 -33.47 30.81 73.94
N PHE A 3 -32.83 30.47 72.82
CA PHE A 3 -33.11 29.26 72.06
C PHE A 3 -31.79 28.50 71.88
N LEU A 4 -31.82 27.19 72.11
CA LEU A 4 -30.62 26.37 72.11
C LEU A 4 -30.18 25.98 70.69
N GLU A 5 -28.88 26.12 70.48
CA GLU A 5 -27.99 25.16 69.84
C GLU A 5 -28.60 23.82 69.37
N TYR A 6 -28.39 23.49 68.09
CA TYR A 6 -28.02 22.13 67.67
C TYR A 6 -27.22 22.17 66.36
N GLY A 7 -25.89 22.14 66.46
CA GLY A 7 -24.98 22.24 65.31
C GLY A 7 -24.80 20.92 64.57
N MET A 8 -25.53 20.73 63.46
CA MET A 8 -25.36 19.55 62.59
C MET A 8 -24.07 19.63 61.76
N SER A 9 -22.99 19.01 62.24
CA SER A 9 -21.71 18.93 61.53
C SER A 9 -21.81 18.08 60.26
N LYS A 10 -21.60 18.72 59.09
CA LYS A 10 -21.67 18.06 57.77
C LYS A 10 -20.33 17.42 57.37
N GLU A 11 -19.86 16.46 58.16
CA GLU A 11 -18.65 15.69 57.81
C GLU A 11 -18.93 14.67 56.70
N ILE A 12 -18.25 14.81 55.57
CA ILE A 12 -18.33 13.85 54.45
C ILE A 12 -17.29 12.74 54.68
N LYS A 13 -17.75 11.59 55.19
CA LYS A 13 -16.90 10.40 55.37
C LYS A 13 -16.67 9.70 54.02
N ILE A 14 -15.59 10.08 53.34
CA ILE A 14 -15.15 9.47 52.08
C ILE A 14 -14.45 8.13 52.37
N ASN A 15 -14.81 7.07 51.64
CA ASN A 15 -14.15 5.76 51.76
C ASN A 15 -12.70 5.85 51.19
N PRO A 16 -11.65 5.56 51.99
CA PRO A 16 -10.26 5.64 51.54
C PRO A 16 -9.89 4.63 50.47
N ASP A 17 -10.64 3.53 50.31
CA ASP A 17 -10.38 2.52 49.27
C ASP A 17 -10.74 3.00 47.86
N LEU A 18 -11.59 4.05 47.74
CA LEU A 18 -11.97 4.65 46.47
C LEU A 18 -10.76 5.17 45.67
N PHE A 19 -9.68 5.54 46.36
CA PHE A 19 -8.42 6.01 45.76
C PHE A 19 -7.38 4.89 45.55
N LYS A 20 -7.65 3.66 45.98
CA LYS A 20 -6.73 2.51 45.84
C LYS A 20 -6.88 1.75 44.52
N MET A 21 -7.74 2.21 43.60
CA MET A 21 -7.90 1.66 42.25
C MET A 21 -6.66 1.92 41.38
N THR A 22 -5.59 1.15 41.61
CA THR A 22 -4.43 1.12 40.71
C THR A 22 -4.85 0.64 39.32
N LYS A 23 -4.37 1.31 38.27
CA LYS A 23 -4.70 0.96 36.89
C LYS A 23 -4.22 -0.48 36.59
N PRO A 24 -5.05 -1.34 35.99
CA PRO A 24 -4.65 -2.72 35.70
C PRO A 24 -3.40 -2.73 34.79
N LYS A 25 -2.35 -3.42 35.23
CA LYS A 25 -1.11 -3.56 34.47
C LYS A 25 -1.40 -4.34 33.19
N THR A 26 -1.46 -3.65 32.05
CA THR A 26 -1.65 -4.31 30.74
C THR A 26 -0.45 -5.23 30.46
N LEU A 27 -0.70 -6.54 30.45
CA LEU A 27 0.28 -7.56 30.08
C LEU A 27 0.72 -7.34 28.63
N LYS A 28 1.90 -6.74 28.43
CA LYS A 28 2.54 -6.67 27.13
C LYS A 28 2.84 -8.09 26.65
N LYS A 29 2.23 -8.53 25.55
CA LYS A 29 2.60 -9.79 24.90
C LYS A 29 4.10 -9.73 24.55
N LYS A 30 4.89 -10.68 25.03
CA LYS A 30 6.33 -10.78 24.70
C LYS A 30 6.44 -11.11 23.21
N THR A 31 6.80 -10.12 22.39
CA THR A 31 7.18 -10.36 21.00
C THR A 31 8.51 -11.12 20.99
N LEU A 32 8.54 -12.29 20.35
CA LEU A 32 9.75 -13.08 20.19
C LEU A 32 10.82 -12.25 19.47
N THR A 33 12.02 -12.26 20.03
CA THR A 33 13.19 -11.61 19.45
C THR A 33 13.67 -12.36 18.21
N GLY A 34 14.35 -11.66 17.28
CA GLY A 34 14.85 -12.28 16.05
C GLY A 34 15.79 -13.48 16.31
N THR A 35 16.50 -13.49 17.44
CA THR A 35 17.32 -14.61 17.92
C THR A 35 16.49 -15.81 18.35
N GLU A 36 15.39 -15.62 19.09
CA GLU A 36 14.46 -16.71 19.46
C GLU A 36 13.83 -17.33 18.19
N ILE A 37 13.44 -16.50 17.22
CA ILE A 37 12.89 -16.96 15.92
C ILE A 37 13.96 -17.70 15.09
N LYS A 38 15.20 -17.18 15.03
CA LYS A 38 16.31 -17.82 14.30
C LYS A 38 16.66 -19.18 14.90
N LYS A 39 16.64 -19.33 16.24
CA LYS A 39 16.89 -20.63 16.89
C LYS A 39 15.79 -21.63 16.48
N ALA A 40 14.53 -21.28 16.63
CA ALA A 40 13.42 -22.17 16.29
C ALA A 40 13.44 -22.62 14.82
N LEU A 41 13.78 -21.71 13.88
CA LEU A 41 13.95 -22.08 12.47
C LEU A 41 15.08 -23.10 12.25
N LEU A 42 16.25 -22.89 12.87
CA LEU A 42 17.38 -23.83 12.79
C LEU A 42 16.99 -25.22 13.31
N GLU A 43 16.32 -25.27 14.45
CA GLU A 43 15.82 -26.47 15.14
C GLU A 43 14.81 -27.23 14.23
N THR A 44 13.92 -26.52 13.52
CA THR A 44 12.98 -27.12 12.53
C THR A 44 13.59 -27.51 11.17
N ILE A 45 14.83 -27.15 10.89
CA ILE A 45 15.59 -27.60 9.71
C ILE A 45 16.40 -28.85 10.06
N GLN A 46 16.98 -28.88 11.27
CA GLN A 46 17.71 -30.03 11.80
C GLN A 46 16.80 -31.25 12.00
N SER A 47 15.56 -31.06 12.49
CA SER A 47 14.59 -32.15 12.71
C SER A 47 13.90 -32.69 11.44
N LYS A 48 14.40 -32.37 10.24
CA LYS A 48 13.81 -32.76 8.94
C LYS A 48 14.76 -33.50 8.00
N ASN A 49 15.99 -33.80 8.42
CA ASN A 49 17.04 -34.36 7.56
C ASN A 49 17.81 -35.49 8.28
N THR A 50 17.10 -36.53 8.74
CA THR A 50 17.69 -37.64 9.51
C THR A 50 17.58 -39.03 8.85
N ASP A 51 16.74 -39.17 7.82
CA ASP A 51 16.33 -40.49 7.30
C ASP A 51 16.53 -40.65 5.77
N ASP A 52 17.06 -39.63 5.09
CA ASP A 52 17.34 -39.66 3.64
C ASP A 52 18.70 -40.33 3.34
N PRO A 53 18.74 -41.51 2.71
CA PRO A 53 19.99 -42.29 2.52
C PRO A 53 21.00 -41.63 1.57
N ILE A 54 20.62 -40.57 0.87
CA ILE A 54 21.46 -39.84 -0.09
C ILE A 54 22.60 -39.08 0.62
N MET A 55 22.38 -38.57 1.84
CA MET A 55 23.38 -37.73 2.52
C MET A 55 24.55 -38.55 3.10
N ASN A 56 24.31 -39.76 3.58
CA ASN A 56 25.37 -40.64 4.09
C ASN A 56 26.35 -41.03 2.96
N ALA A 57 25.84 -41.31 1.75
CA ALA A 57 26.66 -41.63 0.59
C ALA A 57 27.56 -40.47 0.12
N ILE A 58 27.27 -39.22 0.52
CA ILE A 58 28.12 -38.06 0.25
C ILE A 58 29.23 -37.96 1.30
N GLN A 59 28.91 -38.23 2.58
CA GLN A 59 29.86 -38.25 3.70
C GLN A 59 31.03 -39.21 3.45
N ASP A 60 30.75 -40.39 2.87
CA ASP A 60 31.74 -41.43 2.57
C ASP A 60 32.66 -41.09 1.37
N LEU A 61 32.27 -40.12 0.53
CA LEU A 61 33.03 -39.74 -0.68
C LEU A 61 34.02 -38.59 -0.47
N GLU A 62 33.89 -37.81 0.60
CA GLU A 62 34.79 -36.67 0.87
C GLU A 62 36.15 -37.08 1.50
N MET A 63 36.34 -38.35 1.87
CA MET A 63 37.56 -38.83 2.52
C MET A 63 38.73 -39.19 1.56
N ILE A 64 38.66 -38.87 0.26
CA ILE A 64 39.76 -39.12 -0.69
C ILE A 64 40.09 -37.88 -1.55
N LYS A 65 40.97 -37.00 -1.02
CA LYS A 65 42.02 -36.31 -1.78
C LYS A 65 42.98 -35.54 -0.86
N ASP A 66 44.22 -36.02 -0.79
CA ASP A 66 45.35 -35.31 -0.18
C ASP A 66 45.86 -34.13 -1.06
N PRO A 67 46.60 -33.17 -0.48
CA PRO A 67 46.82 -31.86 -1.09
C PRO A 67 48.03 -31.77 -2.03
N ASN A 68 47.95 -30.96 -3.09
CA ASN A 68 49.03 -30.03 -3.50
C ASN A 68 48.70 -29.13 -4.73
N LYS A 69 49.45 -28.02 -4.80
CA LYS A 69 49.81 -27.19 -5.97
C LYS A 69 48.91 -26.02 -6.41
N GLU A 70 49.55 -25.07 -7.09
CA GLU A 70 49.26 -23.63 -7.12
C GLU A 70 49.19 -23.01 -8.55
N ILE A 71 48.47 -21.87 -8.63
CA ILE A 71 48.76 -20.59 -9.35
C ILE A 71 49.35 -20.64 -10.79
N THR A 72 48.72 -19.94 -11.76
CA THR A 72 49.32 -18.82 -12.56
C THR A 72 48.38 -18.22 -13.64
N ASP A 73 48.63 -16.94 -13.98
CA ASP A 73 47.95 -16.13 -15.01
C ASP A 73 48.66 -16.16 -16.41
N ASN A 74 48.45 -15.09 -17.22
CA ASN A 74 49.07 -14.69 -18.51
C ASN A 74 48.22 -14.98 -19.77
N ASP A 75 48.23 -14.17 -20.86
CA ASP A 75 48.90 -12.88 -21.15
C ASP A 75 48.13 -12.01 -22.20
N LYS A 76 48.73 -10.91 -22.71
CA LYS A 76 48.06 -9.82 -23.48
C LYS A 76 48.92 -9.10 -24.54
N LYS A 77 48.45 -8.99 -25.80
CA LYS A 77 48.90 -8.05 -26.89
C LYS A 77 47.84 -7.99 -28.03
N LYS A 78 47.50 -6.83 -28.64
CA LYS A 78 48.10 -6.10 -29.82
C LYS A 78 48.00 -6.89 -31.15
N GLU A 79 47.64 -6.39 -32.35
CA GLU A 79 47.12 -5.10 -32.93
C GLU A 79 46.86 -5.32 -34.47
N GLU A 80 46.35 -4.43 -35.38
CA GLU A 80 45.93 -3.00 -35.41
C GLU A 80 44.73 -2.75 -36.40
N GLU A 81 44.74 -1.70 -37.26
CA GLU A 81 43.68 -1.28 -38.25
C GLU A 81 44.34 -0.94 -39.65
N PRO A 82 43.92 -0.04 -40.60
CA PRO A 82 42.67 0.74 -40.90
C PRO A 82 42.29 0.90 -42.45
N VAL A 83 41.44 1.89 -42.80
CA VAL A 83 41.21 2.63 -44.11
C VAL A 83 40.23 2.11 -45.20
N THR A 84 39.22 2.94 -45.58
CA THR A 84 38.85 3.41 -46.96
C THR A 84 37.62 4.37 -46.95
N GLU A 85 37.35 5.11 -48.05
CA GLU A 85 36.51 6.35 -48.07
C GLU A 85 35.36 6.37 -49.13
N HIS A 86 34.81 7.58 -49.39
CA HIS A 86 33.91 8.04 -50.50
C HIS A 86 32.38 7.84 -50.29
N MET A 87 31.45 8.69 -50.79
CA MET A 87 31.49 10.13 -51.19
C MET A 87 30.05 10.73 -51.15
N GLU A 88 29.88 12.00 -51.53
CA GLU A 88 28.68 12.84 -51.25
C GLU A 88 27.47 12.63 -52.21
N GLY A 89 26.29 13.08 -51.76
CA GLY A 89 25.06 13.12 -52.58
C GLY A 89 23.85 13.70 -51.83
N ASP A 90 23.48 14.94 -52.13
CA ASP A 90 22.44 15.68 -51.40
C ASP A 90 21.01 15.20 -51.69
N VAL A 91 20.37 14.60 -50.68
CA VAL A 91 18.92 14.44 -50.61
C VAL A 91 18.45 14.88 -49.22
N LEU A 92 17.66 15.95 -49.16
CA LEU A 92 17.19 16.53 -47.89
C LEU A 92 16.02 15.70 -47.30
N VAL A 93 16.32 14.47 -46.89
CA VAL A 93 15.40 13.61 -46.16
C VAL A 93 15.11 14.26 -44.81
N LYS A 94 13.82 14.49 -44.50
CA LYS A 94 13.37 14.77 -43.14
C LYS A 94 13.50 13.50 -42.29
N THR A 95 14.72 13.21 -41.85
CA THR A 95 14.97 12.22 -40.83
C THR A 95 14.40 12.73 -39.52
N GLU A 96 13.45 12.00 -38.94
CA GLU A 96 12.98 12.28 -37.59
C GLU A 96 14.18 12.13 -36.64
N ILE A 97 14.57 13.23 -35.98
CA ILE A 97 15.71 13.25 -35.05
C ILE A 97 15.29 12.48 -33.79
N LYS A 98 15.47 11.16 -33.83
CA LYS A 98 15.26 10.26 -32.70
C LYS A 98 16.12 10.76 -31.54
N GLN A 99 15.50 10.96 -30.38
CA GLN A 99 16.17 11.52 -29.21
C GLN A 99 17.42 10.70 -28.87
N ASP A 100 18.52 11.41 -28.64
CA ASP A 100 19.85 10.83 -28.69
C ASP A 100 20.06 9.80 -27.57
N ILE A 101 20.32 8.55 -27.95
CA ILE A 101 20.27 7.39 -27.04
C ILE A 101 21.35 7.56 -25.95
N PRO A 102 21.02 7.39 -24.65
CA PRO A 102 21.89 7.76 -23.53
C PRO A 102 23.06 6.79 -23.28
N TYR A 103 23.20 5.74 -24.09
CA TYR A 103 24.27 4.75 -24.02
C TYR A 103 24.87 4.48 -25.40
N GLY A 104 26.10 3.98 -25.44
CA GLY A 104 26.82 3.59 -26.65
C GLY A 104 27.20 2.11 -26.68
N CYS A 105 27.87 1.71 -27.76
CA CYS A 105 28.44 0.37 -27.94
C CYS A 105 29.91 0.26 -27.48
N LEU A 106 30.68 1.35 -27.58
CA LEU A 106 32.14 1.33 -27.43
C LEU A 106 32.58 1.38 -25.96
N LYS A 107 33.34 0.37 -25.52
CA LYS A 107 33.95 0.36 -24.17
C LYS A 107 34.89 1.55 -24.01
N LYS A 108 34.76 2.31 -22.91
CA LYS A 108 35.46 3.59 -22.65
C LYS A 108 35.15 4.72 -23.64
N GLY A 109 34.12 4.61 -24.48
CA GLY A 109 33.64 5.73 -25.31
C GLY A 109 33.03 6.87 -24.48
N LYS A 110 32.80 8.02 -25.12
CA LYS A 110 32.20 9.21 -24.46
C LYS A 110 30.81 8.94 -23.87
N LYS A 111 30.02 8.05 -24.48
CA LYS A 111 28.76 7.51 -23.93
C LYS A 111 29.03 6.17 -23.22
N PRO A 112 28.44 5.90 -22.05
CA PRO A 112 28.64 4.64 -21.33
C PRO A 112 28.09 3.45 -22.12
N THR A 113 28.71 2.27 -22.00
CA THR A 113 28.18 1.03 -22.60
C THR A 113 26.81 0.70 -21.98
N PHE A 114 25.86 0.10 -22.71
CA PHE A 114 24.54 -0.28 -22.17
C PHE A 114 24.59 -0.99 -20.80
N LYS A 115 25.52 -1.96 -20.63
CA LYS A 115 25.74 -2.65 -19.34
C LYS A 115 26.15 -1.69 -18.22
N GLN A 116 27.00 -0.70 -18.52
CA GLN A 116 27.45 0.31 -17.55
C GLN A 116 26.32 1.28 -17.21
N TRP A 117 25.58 1.77 -18.23
CA TRP A 117 24.42 2.65 -18.03
C TRP A 117 23.36 2.00 -17.13
N LYS A 118 23.04 0.71 -17.37
CA LYS A 118 22.13 -0.06 -16.52
C LYS A 118 22.70 -0.40 -15.14
N SER A 119 24.02 -0.40 -14.94
CA SER A 119 24.66 -0.65 -13.65
C SER A 119 24.90 0.62 -12.83
N VAL A 120 24.77 1.82 -13.40
CA VAL A 120 24.66 3.05 -12.60
C VAL A 120 23.36 2.93 -11.80
N PRO A 121 23.40 3.00 -10.46
CA PRO A 121 22.16 3.06 -9.69
C PRO A 121 21.43 4.35 -10.05
N THR A 122 20.30 4.24 -10.76
CA THR A 122 19.43 5.38 -11.09
C THR A 122 19.22 6.19 -9.82
N THR A 123 19.74 7.41 -9.80
CA THR A 123 19.72 8.26 -8.61
C THR A 123 18.27 8.38 -8.14
N GLN A 124 18.00 7.89 -6.92
CA GLN A 124 16.63 7.75 -6.43
C GLN A 124 15.93 9.11 -6.55
N THR A 125 14.98 9.20 -7.48
CA THR A 125 14.25 10.44 -7.75
C THR A 125 13.33 10.68 -6.57
N THR A 126 13.86 11.38 -5.56
CA THR A 126 13.13 11.70 -4.34
C THR A 126 11.92 12.53 -4.70
N THR A 127 10.78 11.85 -4.81
CA THR A 127 9.48 12.43 -5.12
C THR A 127 9.08 13.32 -3.94
N LYS A 128 9.51 14.59 -4.01
CA LYS A 128 9.31 15.59 -2.96
C LYS A 128 7.82 15.64 -2.62
N SER A 129 7.44 15.01 -1.52
CA SER A 129 6.05 14.85 -1.14
C SER A 129 5.52 16.20 -0.65
N VAL A 130 4.95 16.96 -1.59
CA VAL A 130 4.34 18.27 -1.32
C VAL A 130 3.15 18.08 -0.39
N LYS A 131 3.40 18.18 0.92
CA LYS A 131 2.38 18.09 1.96
C LYS A 131 1.40 19.25 1.78
N LYS A 132 0.25 18.99 1.17
CA LYS A 132 -0.81 19.98 0.88
C LYS A 132 -1.56 20.44 2.15
N PHE A 133 -0.85 20.94 3.15
CA PHE A 133 -1.41 21.76 4.22
C PHE A 133 -1.67 23.17 3.68
N SER A 134 -2.84 23.76 3.93
CA SER A 134 -3.07 25.21 3.86
C SER A 134 -4.50 25.58 4.25
N SER A 135 -5.52 24.96 3.63
CA SER A 135 -6.92 25.36 3.80
C SER A 135 -7.85 24.18 4.08
N PHE A 136 -8.39 24.17 5.29
CA PHE A 136 -9.61 23.46 5.67
C PHE A 136 -10.80 24.44 5.61
N GLY A 137 -12.04 23.94 5.71
CA GLY A 137 -13.26 24.74 5.61
C GLY A 137 -13.82 24.85 4.18
N LYS A 138 -14.67 25.84 3.94
CA LYS A 138 -15.41 26.02 2.68
C LYS A 138 -14.67 26.99 1.75
N SER A 139 -14.49 26.64 0.47
CA SER A 139 -13.92 27.53 -0.55
C SER A 139 -15.02 27.99 -1.51
N SER A 140 -15.38 29.28 -1.45
CA SER A 140 -16.44 29.86 -2.31
C SER A 140 -16.08 29.74 -3.80
N GLN A 141 -14.90 30.22 -4.19
CA GLN A 141 -14.40 30.19 -5.58
C GLN A 141 -14.45 28.80 -6.23
N ARG A 142 -14.15 27.74 -5.47
CA ARG A 142 -14.11 26.35 -5.98
C ARG A 142 -15.39 25.56 -5.71
N LYS A 143 -16.33 26.13 -4.92
CA LYS A 143 -17.53 25.44 -4.38
C LYS A 143 -17.23 24.13 -3.61
N THR A 144 -15.98 23.92 -3.17
CA THR A 144 -15.53 22.71 -2.45
C THR A 144 -15.42 22.93 -0.93
N VAL A 145 -15.74 21.91 -0.14
CA VAL A 145 -15.46 21.86 1.30
C VAL A 145 -14.28 20.93 1.58
N ARG A 146 -13.40 21.29 2.52
CA ARG A 146 -12.22 20.52 2.93
C ARG A 146 -12.27 20.27 4.44
N VAL A 147 -12.56 19.04 4.85
CA VAL A 147 -12.71 18.66 6.26
C VAL A 147 -11.43 17.99 6.77
N LEU A 148 -10.95 18.37 7.97
CA LEU A 148 -9.86 17.68 8.66
C LEU A 148 -10.43 16.63 9.62
N ILE A 149 -10.27 15.34 9.28
CA ILE A 149 -10.57 14.23 10.18
C ILE A 149 -9.30 13.95 11.01
N LYS A 150 -9.17 14.59 12.18
CA LYS A 150 -7.92 14.62 12.96
C LYS A 150 -7.52 13.29 13.63
N ASN A 151 -8.46 12.36 13.84
CA ASN A 151 -8.22 11.12 14.60
C ASN A 151 -8.09 9.91 13.66
N THR A 152 -7.01 9.15 13.80
CA THR A 152 -6.77 7.90 13.05
C THR A 152 -7.87 6.87 13.30
N ASN A 153 -8.43 6.80 14.51
CA ASN A 153 -9.51 5.87 14.84
C ASN A 153 -10.81 6.20 14.09
N THR A 154 -11.08 7.47 13.77
CA THR A 154 -12.26 7.84 12.96
C THR A 154 -12.00 7.63 11.47
N GLN A 155 -10.77 7.86 10.98
CA GLN A 155 -10.37 7.50 9.61
C GLN A 155 -10.53 5.98 9.39
N LEU A 156 -9.98 5.16 10.30
CA LEU A 156 -10.08 3.69 10.26
C LEU A 156 -11.51 3.15 10.44
N LYS A 157 -12.45 3.92 10.99
CA LYS A 157 -13.89 3.56 10.99
C LYS A 157 -14.49 3.79 9.60
N ILE A 158 -14.29 4.98 9.03
CA ILE A 158 -14.79 5.35 7.69
C ILE A 158 -14.22 4.41 6.61
N GLU A 159 -12.92 4.10 6.67
CA GLU A 159 -12.30 3.13 5.77
C GLU A 159 -12.89 1.72 5.87
N LYS A 160 -13.29 1.29 7.07
CA LYS A 160 -13.95 -0.02 7.26
C LYS A 160 -15.37 0.01 6.72
N GLU A 161 -16.10 1.09 6.97
CA GLU A 161 -17.47 1.28 6.51
C GLU A 161 -17.56 1.29 4.97
N ILE A 162 -16.68 2.04 4.31
CA ILE A 162 -16.54 2.03 2.83
C ILE A 162 -16.23 0.60 2.33
N LYS A 163 -15.27 -0.11 2.95
CA LYS A 163 -14.94 -1.49 2.58
C LYS A 163 -16.12 -2.45 2.78
N THR A 164 -16.95 -2.28 3.82
CA THR A 164 -18.17 -3.08 3.99
C THR A 164 -19.23 -2.76 2.93
N LEU A 165 -19.47 -1.48 2.62
CA LEU A 165 -20.40 -1.06 1.54
C LEU A 165 -20.00 -1.65 0.19
N GLN A 166 -18.70 -1.66 -0.13
CA GLN A 166 -18.15 -2.26 -1.35
C GLN A 166 -18.38 -3.78 -1.43
N THR A 167 -18.45 -4.49 -0.29
CA THR A 167 -18.71 -5.95 -0.25
C THR A 167 -20.18 -6.35 -0.36
N HIS A 168 -21.13 -5.40 -0.36
CA HIS A 168 -22.56 -5.73 -0.43
C HIS A 168 -22.96 -6.42 -1.75
N SER A 169 -24.03 -7.24 -1.70
CA SER A 169 -24.53 -7.99 -2.86
C SER A 169 -25.25 -7.05 -3.84
N MET A 170 -25.20 -7.37 -5.14
CA MET A 170 -25.84 -6.51 -6.15
C MET A 170 -27.35 -6.37 -5.97
N GLU A 171 -28.00 -7.37 -5.36
CA GLU A 171 -29.42 -7.30 -4.99
C GLU A 171 -29.67 -6.23 -3.91
N THR A 172 -28.94 -6.25 -2.79
CA THR A 172 -29.10 -5.23 -1.73
C THR A 172 -28.79 -3.82 -2.24
N ILE A 173 -27.80 -3.69 -3.12
CA ILE A 173 -27.42 -2.43 -3.80
C ILE A 173 -28.56 -1.94 -4.70
N ARG A 174 -29.08 -2.79 -5.61
CA ARG A 174 -30.20 -2.44 -6.49
C ARG A 174 -31.44 -2.06 -5.67
N ASN A 175 -31.78 -2.83 -4.62
CA ASN A 175 -32.95 -2.56 -3.79
C ASN A 175 -32.85 -1.23 -3.02
N TYR A 176 -31.65 -0.86 -2.52
CA TYR A 176 -31.41 0.47 -1.92
C TYR A 176 -31.60 1.60 -2.96
N LEU A 177 -31.01 1.45 -4.15
CA LEU A 177 -31.07 2.47 -5.20
C LEU A 177 -32.48 2.62 -5.80
N LEU A 178 -33.25 1.53 -5.92
CA LEU A 178 -34.66 1.56 -6.32
C LEU A 178 -35.50 2.31 -5.29
N LYS A 179 -35.35 1.98 -3.99
CA LYS A 179 -36.09 2.61 -2.90
C LYS A 179 -35.87 4.12 -2.81
N ARG A 180 -34.66 4.60 -3.10
CA ARG A 180 -34.32 6.04 -3.12
C ARG A 180 -34.52 6.73 -4.48
N GLY A 181 -35.05 6.02 -5.48
CA GLY A 181 -35.24 6.55 -6.84
C GLY A 181 -33.95 6.92 -7.58
N LEU A 182 -32.79 6.41 -7.13
CA LEU A 182 -31.48 6.65 -7.74
C LEU A 182 -31.20 5.70 -8.92
N TYR A 183 -32.00 4.63 -9.04
CA TYR A 183 -31.95 3.67 -10.13
C TYR A 183 -33.35 3.41 -10.67
N LYS A 184 -33.45 3.17 -11.99
CA LYS A 184 -34.70 2.81 -12.68
C LYS A 184 -34.70 1.29 -12.94
N ILE A 185 -35.74 0.59 -12.50
CA ILE A 185 -35.87 -0.85 -12.76
C ILE A 185 -36.00 -1.12 -14.28
N GLY A 186 -35.41 -2.23 -14.74
CA GLY A 186 -35.26 -2.54 -16.17
C GLY A 186 -34.11 -1.80 -16.89
N SER A 187 -33.34 -0.95 -16.21
CA SER A 187 -32.17 -0.28 -16.80
C SER A 187 -30.99 -1.25 -17.02
N SER A 188 -30.26 -1.09 -18.12
CA SER A 188 -29.06 -1.89 -18.46
C SER A 188 -27.77 -1.23 -17.94
N ALA A 189 -27.78 -0.77 -16.69
CA ALA A 189 -26.62 -0.09 -16.09
C ALA A 189 -25.56 -1.11 -15.62
N PRO A 190 -24.26 -0.90 -15.89
CA PRO A 190 -23.21 -1.79 -15.41
C PRO A 190 -23.11 -1.83 -13.88
N ASP A 191 -22.80 -2.99 -13.33
CA ASP A 191 -22.76 -3.21 -11.87
C ASP A 191 -21.72 -2.33 -11.15
N ASP A 192 -20.60 -2.00 -11.78
CA ASP A 192 -19.61 -1.05 -11.23
C ASP A 192 -20.19 0.35 -11.04
N VAL A 193 -21.07 0.80 -11.94
CA VAL A 193 -21.76 2.08 -11.85
C VAL A 193 -22.76 2.05 -10.70
N LEU A 194 -23.49 0.94 -10.54
CA LEU A 194 -24.43 0.75 -9.42
C LEU A 194 -23.71 0.69 -8.07
N ARG A 195 -22.59 -0.04 -7.96
CA ARG A 195 -21.73 -0.05 -6.76
C ARG A 195 -21.24 1.35 -6.41
N LYS A 196 -20.78 2.11 -7.41
CA LYS A 196 -20.28 3.47 -7.20
C LYS A 196 -21.37 4.44 -6.75
N ILE A 197 -22.55 4.46 -7.41
CA ILE A 197 -23.68 5.31 -7.01
C ILE A 197 -24.12 4.96 -5.58
N TYR A 198 -24.10 3.68 -5.21
CA TYR A 198 -24.42 3.24 -3.85
C TYR A 198 -23.39 3.74 -2.82
N GLU A 199 -22.09 3.57 -3.06
CA GLU A 199 -21.03 4.07 -2.18
C GLU A 199 -21.11 5.60 -2.00
N GLU A 200 -21.26 6.35 -3.10
CA GLU A 200 -21.32 7.82 -3.08
C GLU A 200 -22.62 8.33 -2.42
N SER A 201 -23.78 7.73 -2.69
CA SER A 201 -25.07 8.17 -2.11
C SER A 201 -25.19 7.85 -0.61
N TYR A 202 -24.68 6.70 -0.17
CA TYR A 202 -24.62 6.34 1.25
C TYR A 202 -23.65 7.27 2.00
N THR A 203 -22.43 7.46 1.47
CA THR A 203 -21.37 8.26 2.12
C THR A 203 -21.69 9.76 2.16
N THR A 204 -22.44 10.28 1.19
CA THR A 204 -22.84 11.70 1.13
C THR A 204 -23.93 12.05 2.16
N GLY A 205 -24.62 11.04 2.71
CA GLY A 205 -25.71 11.21 3.68
C GLY A 205 -27.08 11.15 3.00
N ASP A 206 -27.53 9.93 2.69
CA ASP A 206 -28.92 9.60 2.35
C ASP A 206 -29.56 10.46 1.25
N ILE A 207 -28.94 10.44 0.06
CA ILE A 207 -29.49 11.10 -1.14
C ILE A 207 -30.76 10.38 -1.63
N GLU A 208 -31.83 11.14 -1.87
CA GLU A 208 -33.09 10.64 -2.43
C GLU A 208 -33.57 11.46 -3.63
N ASN A 209 -34.07 10.77 -4.65
CA ASN A 209 -34.65 11.38 -5.84
C ASN A 209 -36.17 11.59 -5.65
N LYS A 210 -36.64 12.82 -5.82
CA LYS A 210 -38.04 13.21 -5.63
C LYS A 210 -38.88 13.20 -6.92
N ASN A 211 -38.36 12.66 -8.02
CA ASN A 211 -39.06 12.56 -9.30
C ASN A 211 -40.20 11.51 -9.25
N SER A 212 -41.45 11.97 -9.37
CA SER A 212 -42.66 11.13 -9.40
C SER A 212 -42.60 10.03 -10.45
N GLU A 213 -42.14 10.34 -11.66
CA GLU A 213 -42.21 9.43 -12.81
C GLU A 213 -41.34 8.19 -12.61
N LEU A 214 -40.18 8.37 -11.97
CA LEU A 214 -39.25 7.27 -11.71
C LEU A 214 -39.72 6.43 -10.51
N LEU A 215 -40.28 7.05 -9.48
CA LEU A 215 -40.88 6.35 -8.34
C LEU A 215 -42.10 5.52 -8.77
N LEU A 216 -42.99 6.09 -9.60
CA LEU A 216 -44.15 5.39 -10.17
C LEU A 216 -43.74 4.26 -11.10
N HIS A 217 -42.79 4.49 -12.02
CA HIS A 217 -42.24 3.45 -12.89
C HIS A 217 -41.67 2.28 -12.07
N ASN A 218 -40.85 2.57 -11.05
CA ASN A 218 -40.27 1.55 -10.19
C ASN A 218 -41.36 0.77 -9.44
N TYR A 219 -42.35 1.46 -8.86
CA TYR A 219 -43.43 0.83 -8.13
C TYR A 219 -44.27 -0.12 -9.00
N LEU A 220 -44.66 0.31 -10.19
CA LEU A 220 -45.46 -0.50 -11.12
C LEU A 220 -44.72 -1.75 -11.59
N GLN A 221 -43.41 -1.66 -11.84
CA GLN A 221 -42.57 -2.77 -12.32
C GLN A 221 -41.94 -3.64 -11.23
N THR A 222 -42.30 -3.45 -9.95
CA THR A 222 -41.83 -4.30 -8.82
C THR A 222 -42.87 -5.36 -8.41
N ASN A 223 -43.83 -5.65 -9.30
CA ASN A 223 -44.89 -6.67 -9.12
C ASN A 223 -44.73 -7.77 -10.17
#